data_AF-A0A8S8XT88-F1
#
_entry.id   AF-A0A8S8XT88-F1
#
_cell.length_a   1.000
_cell.length_b   1.000
_cell.length_c   1.000
_cell.angle_alpha   90.00
_cell.angle_beta   90.00
_cell.angle_gamma   90.00
#
_symmetry.space_group_name_H-M   'P 1'
#
loop_
_entity.id
_entity.type
_entity.pdbx_description
1 polymer ?
#
loop_
_entity_poly.entity_id
_entity_poly.type
_entity_poly.pdbx_seq_one_letter_code
_entity_poly.pdbx_strand_id
1 'polypeptide(L)' 'MTTVYVTHDQIEAMTLADRIAVLDGGVLQQHGAPMDVYRNPANDFVRGFLCAHLDDMVSTANSLFGGDEE' A
#
# COMPACT_ATOMS: atom_id res chain seq x y z
N MET A 1 25.65 -3.55 -5.66
CA MET A 1 25.00 -2.57 -6.57
C MET A 1 23.84 -1.96 -5.81
N THR A 2 23.66 -0.65 -5.90
CA THR A 2 22.50 0.04 -5.30
C THR A 2 21.64 0.56 -6.43
N THR A 3 20.34 0.28 -6.37
CA THR A 3 19.39 0.61 -7.44
C THR A 3 18.21 1.35 -6.85
N VAL A 4 17.74 2.37 -7.57
CA VAL A 4 16.51 3.08 -7.28
C VAL A 4 15.55 2.82 -8.43
N TYR A 5 14.36 2.34 -8.10
CA TYR A 5 13.31 2.04 -9.05
C TYR A 5 12.08 2.89 -8.74
N VAL A 6 11.45 3.43 -9.78
CA VAL A 6 10.26 4.30 -9.65
C VAL A 6 9.15 3.66 -10.46
N THR A 7 8.02 3.42 -9.81
CA THR A 7 6.84 2.83 -10.43
C THR A 7 5.57 3.47 -9.87
N HIS A 8 4.51 3.40 -10.66
CA HIS A 8 3.15 3.73 -10.22
C HIS A 8 2.38 2.48 -9.76
N ASP A 9 2.93 1.28 -9.97
CA ASP A 9 2.31 0.02 -9.57
C ASP A 9 2.73 -0.38 -8.15
N GLN A 10 1.73 -0.57 -7.30
CA GLN A 10 1.92 -0.91 -5.90
C GLN A 10 2.44 -2.35 -5.72
N ILE A 11 2.05 -3.28 -6.59
CA ILE A 11 2.48 -4.68 -6.53
C ILE A 11 3.97 -4.77 -6.86
N GLU A 12 4.44 -4.04 -7.86
CA GLU A 12 5.88 -3.97 -8.18
C GLU A 12 6.67 -3.40 -7.01
N ALA A 13 6.19 -2.32 -6.39
CA ALA A 13 6.83 -1.72 -5.23
C ALA A 13 6.85 -2.69 -4.02
N MET A 14 5.79 -3.45 -3.81
CA MET A 14 5.65 -4.40 -2.70
C MET A 14 6.48 -5.67 -2.84
N THR A 15 6.76 -6.10 -4.07
CA THR A 15 7.40 -7.39 -4.35
C THR A 15 8.87 -7.28 -4.69
N LEU A 16 9.28 -6.19 -5.35
CA LEU A 16 10.65 -6.02 -5.84
C LEU A 16 11.55 -5.24 -4.88
N ALA A 17 10.98 -4.30 -4.12
CA ALA A 17 11.78 -3.35 -3.35
C ALA A 17 12.10 -3.88 -1.95
N ASP A 18 13.38 -3.79 -1.55
CA ASP A 18 13.77 -3.97 -0.15
C ASP A 18 13.17 -2.88 0.75
N ARG A 19 13.01 -1.67 0.20
CA ARG A 19 12.42 -0.50 0.85
C ARG A 19 11.63 0.35 -0.13
N ILE A 20 10.51 0.90 0.34
CA ILE A 20 9.65 1.81 -0.41
C ILE A 20 9.76 3.21 0.19
N ALA A 21 9.68 4.23 -0.66
CA ALA A 21 9.53 5.63 -0.29
C ALA A 21 8.30 6.19 -0.99
N VAL A 22 7.35 6.71 -0.22
CA VAL A 22 6.12 7.33 -0.74
C VAL A 22 6.28 8.84 -0.73
N LEU A 23 6.04 9.49 -1.87
CA LEU A 23 6.14 10.93 -2.02
C LEU A 23 4.80 11.51 -2.43
N ASP A 24 4.51 12.72 -1.94
CA ASP A 24 3.37 13.55 -2.34
C ASP A 24 3.83 15.00 -2.51
N GLY A 25 3.48 15.63 -3.63
CA GLY A 25 3.88 17.02 -3.91
C GLY A 25 5.40 17.28 -3.87
N GLY A 26 6.23 16.26 -4.08
CA GLY A 26 7.69 16.35 -3.94
C GLY A 26 8.22 16.21 -2.51
N VAL A 27 7.35 15.93 -1.54
CA VAL A 27 7.69 15.72 -0.13
C VAL A 27 7.60 14.24 0.22
N LEU A 28 8.63 13.71 0.89
CA LEU A 28 8.63 12.34 1.41
C LEU A 28 7.60 12.22 2.54
N GLN A 29 6.63 11.32 2.36
CA GLN A 29 5.57 11.04 3.32
C GLN A 29 5.97 9.92 4.28
N GLN A 30 6.54 8.84 3.75
CA GLN A 30 6.99 7.69 4.53
C GLN A 30 8.07 6.91 3.79
N HIS A 31 9.01 6.31 4.52
CA HIS A 31 9.90 5.28 3.99
C HIS A 31 9.99 4.08 4.94
N GLY A 32 10.20 2.88 4.40
CA GLY A 32 10.19 1.67 5.21
C GLY A 32 10.26 0.39 4.39
N ALA A 33 10.28 -0.75 5.05
CA ALA A 33 10.04 -2.02 4.38
C ALA A 33 8.60 -2.07 3.87
N PRO A 34 8.32 -2.73 2.73
CA PRO A 34 6.99 -2.77 2.14
C PRO A 34 5.86 -3.09 3.12
N MET A 35 6.04 -4.15 3.91
CA MET A 35 5.04 -4.59 4.89
C MET A 35 4.83 -3.61 6.05
N ASP A 36 5.86 -2.87 6.45
CA ASP A 36 5.72 -1.87 7.53
C ASP A 36 4.93 -0.67 7.05
N VAL A 37 5.19 -0.20 5.82
CA VAL A 37 4.46 0.93 5.22
C VAL A 37 2.99 0.55 4.97
N TYR A 38 2.72 -0.71 4.61
CA TYR A 38 1.36 -1.23 4.46
C TYR A 38 0.61 -1.35 5.79
N ARG A 39 1.23 -1.97 6.81
CA ARG A 39 0.57 -2.25 8.10
C ARG A 39 0.46 -1.03 8.99
N ASN A 40 1.39 -0.10 8.89
CA ASN A 40 1.44 1.10 9.73
C ASN A 40 1.69 2.35 8.86
N PRO A 41 0.67 2.78 8.08
CA PRO A 41 0.78 3.97 7.27
C PRO A 41 0.92 5.22 8.16
N ALA A 42 1.87 6.08 7.83
CA ALA A 42 2.20 7.26 8.62
C ALA A 42 1.18 8.40 8.50
N ASN A 43 0.39 8.43 7.42
CA ASN A 43 -0.66 9.42 7.19
C ASN A 43 -1.77 8.88 6.28
N ASP A 44 -2.87 9.62 6.20
CA ASP A 44 -4.04 9.24 5.40
C ASP A 44 -3.74 9.14 3.91
N PHE A 45 -2.78 9.94 3.40
CA PHE A 45 -2.32 9.83 2.02
C PHE A 45 -1.66 8.48 1.75
N VAL A 46 -0.72 8.05 2.59
CA VAL A 46 -0.04 6.75 2.43
C VAL A 46 -1.03 5.60 2.57
N ARG A 47 -1.96 5.68 3.53
CA ARG A 47 -3.05 4.70 3.69
C ARG A 47 -3.94 4.66 2.44
N GLY A 48 -4.34 5.82 1.93
CA GLY A 48 -5.16 5.90 0.71
C GLY A 48 -4.41 5.41 -0.53
N PHE A 49 -3.11 5.70 -0.62
CA PHE A 49 -2.30 5.32 -1.76
C PHE A 49 -2.01 3.82 -1.80
N LEU A 50 -1.68 3.19 -0.66
CA LEU A 50 -1.31 1.76 -0.61
C LEU A 50 -2.46 0.82 -0.25
N CYS A 51 -3.40 1.27 0.58
CA CYS A 51 -4.44 0.39 1.12
C CYS A 51 -5.80 0.56 0.44
N ALA A 52 -6.11 1.71 -0.20
CA ALA A 52 -7.46 1.92 -0.73
C ALA A 52 -7.89 0.88 -1.79
N HIS A 53 -6.94 0.32 -2.55
CA HIS A 53 -7.26 -0.71 -3.52
C HIS A 53 -7.45 -2.10 -2.87
N LEU A 54 -6.75 -2.38 -1.77
CA LEU A 54 -6.84 -3.65 -1.05
C LEU A 54 -8.03 -3.68 -0.09
N ASP A 55 -8.30 -2.59 0.63
CA ASP A 55 -9.45 -2.47 1.52
C ASP A 55 -10.77 -2.52 0.75
N ASP A 56 -10.83 -1.92 -0.45
CA ASP A 56 -12.02 -1.97 -1.32
C ASP A 56 -12.25 -3.38 -1.87
N MET A 57 -11.19 -4.10 -2.25
CA MET A 57 -11.29 -5.50 -2.65
C MET A 57 -11.71 -6.43 -1.50
N VAL A 58 -11.18 -6.22 -0.29
CA VAL A 58 -11.57 -6.99 0.91
C VAL A 58 -13.01 -6.66 1.31
N SER A 59 -13.40 -5.39 1.28
CA SER A 59 -14.78 -4.95 1.53
C SER A 59 -15.76 -5.56 0.53
N THR A 60 -15.44 -5.53 -0.77
CA THR A 60 -16.26 -6.12 -1.83
C THR A 60 -16.33 -7.63 -1.71
N ALA A 61 -15.22 -8.31 -1.40
CA ALA A 61 -15.22 -9.76 -1.15
C ALA A 61 -16.10 -10.12 0.06
N ASN A 62 -16.01 -9.36 1.16
CA ASN A 62 -16.86 -9.55 2.34
C ASN A 62 -18.33 -9.29 2.02
N SER A 63 -18.67 -8.32 1.16
CA SER A 63 -20.07 -8.09 0.78
C SER A 63 -20.63 -9.14 -0.19
N LEU A 64 -19.77 -9.80 -0.98
CA LEU A 64 -20.17 -10.83 -1.95
C LEU A 64 -20.24 -12.24 -1.35
N PHE A 65 -19.38 -12.54 -0.38
CA PHE A 65 -19.24 -13.87 0.20
C PHE A 65 -19.56 -13.95 1.70
N GLY A 66 -19.66 -12.82 2.40
CA GLY A 66 -19.99 -12.76 3.83
C GLY A 66 -21.49 -12.84 4.11
N GLY A 67 -22.18 -13.76 3.43
CA GLY A 67 -23.60 -14.04 3.71
C GLY A 67 -23.81 -14.39 5.19
N ASP A 68 -24.89 -13.84 5.73
CA ASP A 68 -25.37 -13.89 7.11
C ASP A 68 -25.03 -15.21 7.84
N GLU A 69 -24.09 -15.17 8.79
CA GLU A 69 -24.05 -16.12 9.90
C GLU A 69 -24.99 -15.59 11.01
N GLU A 70 -26.27 -15.98 10.93
CA GLU A 70 -27.20 -16.01 12.07
C GLU A 70 -27.11 -17.37 12.79
#